data_AF-A0A7T2W1B7-F1
#
_entry.id   AF-A0A7T2W1B7-F1
#
_cell.length_a   1.000
_cell.length_b   1.000
_cell.length_c   1.000
_cell.angle_alpha   90.00
_cell.angle_beta   90.00
_cell.angle_gamma   90.00
#
_symmetry.space_group_name_H-M   'P 1'
#
loop_
_entity.id
_entity.type
_entity.pdbx_description
1 polymer ?
#
loop_
_entity_poly.entity_id
_entity_poly.type
_entity_poly.pdbx_seq_one_letter_code
_entity_poly.pdbx_strand_id
1 'polypeptide(L)'
;MKTPEKSTLLQRQLLLQFGDRLKRLRKEQGLGTVEMASRVGISRSTLAAVESGDPGPSMGTYLRVMSELGIGGELALLAGDALQPAPAGTAAARSRHARPVVQVLVRAQDARHEVQDLQSLALHEEAVRLVRSDPALLQQAQDTLERWLSQGDSHSASLWRQWQDVLQNGRWRTILARTRRAQELRQASPLTSVLPEQVRQQVLAQVGDLKRGVALGDTGRAYEPRGS
;
A
#
# COMPACT_ATOMS: atom_id res chain seq x y z
N MET A 1 -19.08 6.42 -18.78
CA MET A 1 -18.75 5.56 -17.62
C MET A 1 -17.27 5.70 -17.33
N LYS A 2 -16.88 6.38 -16.25
CA LYS A 2 -15.48 6.44 -15.83
C LYS A 2 -15.11 5.06 -15.27
N THR A 3 -14.43 4.25 -16.07
CA THR A 3 -13.76 3.04 -15.62
C THR A 3 -12.95 3.43 -14.38
N PRO A 4 -13.11 2.77 -13.22
CA PRO A 4 -12.32 3.13 -12.05
C PRO A 4 -10.86 2.84 -12.41
N GLU A 5 -10.08 3.92 -12.59
CA GLU A 5 -8.64 3.92 -12.34
C GLU A 5 -8.41 3.05 -11.10
N LYS A 6 -7.85 1.85 -11.33
CA LYS A 6 -7.84 0.69 -10.44
C LYS A 6 -7.56 1.11 -8.99
N SER A 7 -8.53 0.91 -8.09
CA SER A 7 -8.53 1.34 -6.67
C SER A 7 -7.12 1.39 -6.06
N THR A 8 -6.57 2.60 -5.94
CA THR A 8 -5.21 2.84 -5.42
C THR A 8 -5.08 2.33 -3.99
N LEU A 9 -6.15 2.41 -3.18
CA LEU A 9 -6.18 1.83 -1.85
C LEU A 9 -6.20 0.31 -1.85
N LEU A 10 -6.85 -0.32 -2.83
CA LEU A 10 -6.77 -1.76 -2.97
C LEU A 10 -5.34 -2.20 -3.30
N GLN A 11 -4.68 -1.54 -4.24
CA GLN A 11 -3.27 -1.82 -4.57
C GLN A 11 -2.38 -1.65 -3.35
N ARG A 12 -2.62 -0.59 -2.56
CA ARG A 12 -1.90 -0.33 -1.32
C ARG A 12 -2.13 -1.47 -0.31
N GLN A 13 -3.38 -1.85 -0.08
CA GLN A 13 -3.74 -2.93 0.85
C GLN A 13 -3.11 -4.26 0.44
N LEU A 14 -3.07 -4.57 -0.86
CA LEU A 14 -2.41 -5.77 -1.38
C LEU A 14 -0.91 -5.76 -1.08
N LEU A 15 -0.22 -4.63 -1.28
CA LEU A 15 1.20 -4.50 -0.94
C LEU A 15 1.45 -4.65 0.57
N LEU A 16 0.59 -4.07 1.41
CA LEU A 16 0.69 -4.22 2.87
C LEU A 16 0.56 -5.68 3.30
N GLN A 17 -0.46 -6.36 2.80
CA GLN A 17 -0.68 -7.79 3.08
C GLN A 17 0.47 -8.64 2.55
N PHE A 18 1.03 -8.27 1.40
CA PHE A 18 2.17 -8.98 0.83
C PHE A 18 3.42 -8.82 1.70
N GLY A 19 3.78 -7.60 2.08
CA GLY A 19 4.90 -7.34 2.99
C GLY A 19 4.75 -8.08 4.32
N ASP A 20 3.55 -8.09 4.91
CA ASP A 20 3.27 -8.81 6.16
C ASP A 20 3.45 -10.33 6.01
N ARG A 21 3.10 -10.90 4.85
CA ARG A 21 3.36 -12.32 4.53
C ARG A 21 4.85 -12.61 4.39
N LEU A 22 5.61 -11.78 3.68
CA LEU A 22 7.06 -11.93 3.53
C LEU A 22 7.76 -11.89 4.89
N LYS A 23 7.39 -10.92 5.73
CA LYS A 23 7.90 -10.78 7.10
C LYS A 23 7.59 -12.00 7.96
N ARG A 24 6.40 -12.57 7.80
CA ARG A 24 6.00 -13.78 8.53
C ARG A 24 6.83 -14.99 8.09
N LEU A 25 6.95 -15.22 6.78
CA LEU A 25 7.77 -16.31 6.23
C LEU A 25 9.22 -16.22 6.70
N ARG A 26 9.81 -15.02 6.69
CA ARG A 26 11.17 -14.82 7.23
C ARG A 26 11.26 -15.27 8.69
N LYS A 27 10.30 -14.87 9.52
CA LYS A 27 10.27 -15.22 10.95
C LYS A 27 10.05 -16.71 11.17
N GLU A 28 9.20 -17.35 10.37
CA GLU A 28 8.97 -18.80 10.40
C GLU A 28 10.24 -19.59 10.06
N GLN A 29 11.11 -19.03 9.21
CA GLN A 29 12.44 -19.57 8.91
C GLN A 29 13.51 -19.21 9.95
N GLY A 30 13.16 -18.52 11.04
CA GLY A 30 14.10 -18.12 12.10
C GLY A 30 15.09 -17.01 11.71
N LEU A 31 14.92 -16.38 10.55
CA LEU A 31 15.89 -15.41 10.02
C LEU A 31 15.73 -14.03 10.66
N GLY A 32 16.81 -13.48 11.20
CA GLY A 32 16.85 -12.11 11.71
C GLY A 32 16.76 -11.06 10.59
N THR A 33 16.32 -9.83 10.91
CA THR A 33 16.28 -8.74 9.91
C THR A 33 17.67 -8.41 9.36
N VAL A 34 18.70 -8.42 10.21
CA VAL A 34 20.07 -8.13 9.80
C VAL A 34 20.62 -9.24 8.91
N GLU A 35 20.40 -10.48 9.32
CA GLU A 35 20.82 -11.66 8.59
C GLU A 35 20.19 -11.73 7.21
N MET A 36 18.86 -11.61 7.13
CA MET A 36 18.13 -11.61 5.86
C MET A 36 18.62 -10.49 4.92
N ALA A 37 18.76 -9.27 5.44
CA ALA A 37 19.23 -8.14 4.64
C ALA A 37 20.63 -8.41 4.05
N SER A 38 21.51 -9.03 4.84
CA SER A 38 22.83 -9.47 4.41
C SER A 38 22.76 -10.53 3.30
N ARG A 39 21.94 -11.57 3.46
CA ARG A 39 21.81 -12.66 2.47
C ARG A 39 21.25 -12.17 1.13
N VAL A 40 20.27 -11.28 1.18
CA VAL A 40 19.65 -10.67 -0.02
C VAL A 40 20.56 -9.60 -0.67
N GLY A 41 21.57 -9.10 0.05
CA GLY A 41 22.46 -8.03 -0.41
C GLY A 41 21.78 -6.65 -0.44
N ILE A 42 20.96 -6.34 0.56
CA ILE A 42 20.26 -5.05 0.70
C ILE A 42 20.47 -4.45 2.09
N SER A 43 20.17 -3.16 2.26
CA SER A 43 20.22 -2.54 3.57
C SER A 43 19.07 -3.02 4.46
N ARG A 44 19.24 -2.92 5.78
CA ARG A 44 18.19 -3.17 6.77
C ARG A 44 16.93 -2.31 6.53
N SER A 45 17.14 -1.07 6.10
CA SER A 45 16.04 -0.14 5.80
C SER A 45 15.27 -0.55 4.54
N THR A 46 15.95 -1.08 3.52
CA THR A 46 15.31 -1.60 2.31
C THR A 46 14.51 -2.87 2.63
N LEU A 47 15.04 -3.79 3.44
CA LEU A 47 14.28 -4.96 3.87
C LEU A 47 13.05 -4.55 4.68
N ALA A 48 13.20 -3.59 5.61
CA ALA A 48 12.07 -3.08 6.39
C ALA A 48 10.99 -2.43 5.50
N ALA A 49 11.39 -1.75 4.42
CA ALA A 49 10.46 -1.18 3.44
C ALA A 49 9.71 -2.26 2.64
N VAL A 50 10.39 -3.34 2.22
CA VAL A 50 9.74 -4.49 1.59
C VAL A 50 8.73 -5.15 2.53
N GLU A 51 9.13 -5.40 3.77
CA GLU A 51 8.30 -6.05 4.78
C GLU A 51 7.14 -5.19 5.29
N SER A 52 7.21 -3.88 5.12
CA SER A 52 6.10 -2.97 5.40
C SER A 52 5.14 -2.81 4.21
N GLY A 53 5.48 -3.38 3.05
CA GLY A 53 4.74 -3.22 1.81
C GLY A 53 4.93 -1.85 1.15
N ASP A 54 6.05 -1.15 1.39
CA ASP A 54 6.36 0.14 0.77
C ASP A 54 6.35 0.02 -0.77
N PRO A 55 5.73 0.95 -1.51
CA PRO A 55 5.73 0.90 -2.97
C PRO A 55 7.07 1.35 -3.59
N GLY A 56 8.01 1.87 -2.79
CA GLY A 56 9.28 2.41 -3.26
C GLY A 56 10.34 1.36 -3.66
N PRO A 57 10.53 0.24 -2.94
CA PRO A 57 11.38 -0.85 -3.42
C PRO A 57 10.99 -1.33 -4.81
N SER A 58 11.99 -1.52 -5.67
CA SER A 58 11.76 -2.02 -7.03
C SER A 58 11.17 -3.44 -7.01
N MET A 59 10.49 -3.83 -8.08
CA MET A 59 10.03 -5.23 -8.26
C MET A 59 11.19 -6.22 -8.14
N GLY A 60 12.37 -5.87 -8.66
CA GLY A 60 13.59 -6.67 -8.51
C GLY A 60 14.03 -6.85 -7.05
N THR A 61 13.80 -5.84 -6.20
CA THR A 61 14.08 -5.93 -4.76
C THR A 61 13.11 -6.90 -4.07
N TYR A 62 11.81 -6.82 -4.37
CA TYR A 62 10.82 -7.78 -3.87
C TYR A 62 11.18 -9.21 -4.30
N LEU A 63 11.53 -9.39 -5.57
CA LEU A 63 11.95 -10.68 -6.12
C LEU A 63 13.15 -11.27 -5.40
N ARG A 64 14.19 -10.48 -5.11
CA ARG A 64 15.37 -10.99 -4.37
C ARG A 64 14.99 -11.48 -2.97
N VAL A 65 14.11 -10.76 -2.26
CA VAL A 65 13.59 -11.20 -0.96
C VAL A 65 12.78 -12.49 -1.09
N MET A 66 11.90 -12.57 -2.11
CA MET A 66 11.11 -13.77 -2.38
C MET A 66 11.98 -15.00 -2.70
N SER A 67 13.04 -14.82 -3.48
CA SER A 67 13.98 -15.88 -3.83
C SER A 67 14.70 -16.43 -2.59
N GLU A 68 15.18 -15.56 -1.70
CA GLU A 68 15.80 -15.98 -0.44
C GLU A 68 14.80 -16.69 0.48
N LEU A 69 13.51 -16.33 0.45
CA LEU A 69 12.45 -17.01 1.19
C LEU A 69 11.94 -18.30 0.50
N GLY A 70 12.45 -18.67 -0.67
CA GLY A 70 12.05 -19.87 -1.40
C GLY A 70 10.71 -19.77 -2.16
N ILE A 71 10.13 -18.57 -2.28
CA ILE A 71 8.85 -18.32 -2.96
C ILE A 71 8.99 -17.51 -4.26
N GLY A 72 10.22 -17.31 -4.75
CA GLY A 72 10.47 -16.59 -6.00
C GLY A 72 9.77 -17.20 -7.22
N GLY A 73 9.56 -18.52 -7.22
CA GLY A 73 8.86 -19.25 -8.28
C GLY A 73 7.36 -18.93 -8.40
N GLU A 74 6.72 -18.43 -7.34
CA GLU A 74 5.30 -18.05 -7.36
C GLU A 74 5.00 -16.93 -8.37
N LEU A 75 5.97 -16.05 -8.62
CA LEU A 75 5.84 -15.02 -9.66
C LEU A 75 5.82 -15.60 -11.07
N ALA A 76 6.50 -16.72 -11.30
CA ALA A 76 6.44 -17.43 -12.58
C ALA A 76 5.07 -18.09 -12.80
N LEU A 77 4.46 -18.63 -11.74
CA LEU A 77 3.08 -19.17 -11.77
C LEU A 77 2.06 -18.08 -12.11
N LEU A 78 2.20 -16.90 -11.49
CA LEU A 78 1.41 -15.71 -11.83
C LEU A 78 1.60 -15.26 -13.29
N ALA A 79 2.82 -15.35 -13.81
CA ALA A 79 3.14 -14.93 -15.18
C ALA A 79 2.74 -15.94 -16.26
N GLY A 80 2.63 -17.23 -15.93
CA GLY A 80 2.30 -18.30 -16.87
C GLY A 80 0.80 -18.39 -17.19
N ASP A 81 -0.02 -18.68 -16.20
CA ASP A 81 -1.44 -19.05 -16.43
C ASP A 81 -2.38 -17.84 -16.59
N ALA A 82 -2.03 -16.68 -16.03
CA ALA A 82 -2.88 -15.49 -16.02
C ALA A 82 -2.57 -14.48 -17.15
N LEU A 83 -1.35 -14.47 -17.71
CA LEU A 83 -0.93 -13.47 -18.70
C LEU A 83 -0.99 -13.95 -20.16
N GLN A 84 -0.97 -15.26 -20.42
CA GLN A 84 -1.10 -15.79 -21.78
C GLN A 84 -2.45 -16.52 -21.98
N PRO A 85 -3.34 -16.05 -22.87
CA PRO A 85 -4.39 -16.91 -23.38
C PRO A 85 -3.76 -18.07 -24.16
N ALA A 86 -4.28 -19.28 -23.99
CA ALA A 86 -3.81 -20.46 -24.71
C ALA A 86 -3.89 -20.21 -26.24
N PRO A 87 -2.85 -20.54 -27.02
CA PRO A 87 -2.89 -20.40 -28.47
C PRO A 87 -4.06 -21.19 -29.08
N ALA A 88 -4.73 -20.61 -30.07
CA ALA A 88 -5.84 -21.25 -30.78
C ALA A 88 -5.39 -22.60 -31.37
N GLY A 89 -6.16 -23.66 -31.11
CA GLY A 89 -5.90 -25.03 -31.61
C GLY A 89 -5.24 -26.00 -30.63
N THR A 90 -4.73 -25.52 -29.49
CA THR A 90 -4.15 -26.38 -28.45
C THR A 90 -5.21 -27.19 -27.70
N ALA A 91 -4.82 -28.31 -27.07
CA ALA A 91 -5.71 -29.09 -26.22
C ALA A 91 -6.27 -28.28 -25.03
N ALA A 92 -5.48 -27.33 -24.53
CA ALA A 92 -5.89 -26.36 -23.51
C ALA A 92 -7.01 -25.42 -24.01
N ALA A 93 -6.93 -24.93 -25.25
CA ALA A 93 -7.99 -24.13 -25.89
C ALA A 93 -9.29 -24.91 -26.15
N ARG A 94 -9.22 -26.25 -26.22
CA ARG A 94 -10.36 -27.17 -26.39
C ARG A 94 -10.90 -27.72 -25.07
N SER A 95 -10.26 -27.42 -23.95
CA SER A 95 -10.70 -27.90 -22.65
C SER A 95 -12.00 -27.20 -22.23
N ARG A 96 -13.07 -28.00 -22.07
CA ARG A 96 -14.37 -27.56 -21.52
C ARG A 96 -14.37 -27.46 -19.99
N HIS A 97 -13.23 -27.72 -19.34
CA HIS A 97 -13.11 -27.50 -17.91
C HIS A 97 -13.10 -25.99 -17.70
N ALA A 98 -14.22 -25.46 -17.21
CA ALA A 98 -14.33 -24.06 -16.84
C ALA A 98 -13.11 -23.71 -15.97
N ARG A 99 -12.31 -22.73 -16.41
CA ARG A 99 -11.23 -22.17 -15.58
C ARG A 99 -11.86 -21.87 -14.21
N PRO A 100 -11.29 -22.37 -13.09
CA PRO A 100 -11.84 -22.06 -11.78
C PRO A 100 -11.84 -20.54 -11.64
N VAL A 101 -13.05 -19.96 -11.54
CA VAL A 101 -13.21 -18.54 -11.27
C VAL A 101 -12.86 -18.32 -9.81
N VAL A 102 -11.60 -18.00 -9.54
CA VAL A 102 -11.13 -17.69 -8.19
C VAL A 102 -11.51 -16.24 -7.90
N GLN A 103 -12.52 -16.04 -7.05
CA GLN A 103 -12.81 -14.73 -6.47
C GLN A 103 -12.00 -14.58 -5.19
N VAL A 104 -11.08 -13.62 -5.18
CA VAL A 104 -10.31 -13.26 -3.97
C VAL A 104 -11.00 -12.07 -3.30
N LEU A 105 -11.56 -12.30 -2.12
CA LEU A 105 -12.13 -11.24 -1.29
C LEU A 105 -11.02 -10.59 -0.46
N VAL A 106 -10.68 -9.34 -0.79
CA VAL A 106 -9.72 -8.56 -0.02
C VAL A 106 -10.48 -7.76 1.05
N ARG A 107 -10.21 -8.07 2.31
CA ARG A 107 -10.66 -7.32 3.48
C ARG A 107 -9.44 -6.92 4.31
N ALA A 108 -9.50 -5.75 4.94
CA ALA A 108 -8.72 -5.54 6.16
C ALA A 108 -9.32 -6.48 7.22
N GLN A 109 -8.54 -7.40 7.80
CA GLN A 109 -9.05 -8.33 8.83
C GLN A 109 -9.43 -7.55 10.11
N ASP A 110 -10.26 -8.14 10.98
CA ASP A 110 -10.92 -7.45 12.10
C ASP A 110 -9.99 -6.65 13.03
N ALA A 111 -10.11 -5.32 13.00
CA ALA A 111 -9.95 -4.40 14.14
C ALA A 111 -10.18 -2.96 13.63
N ARG A 112 -11.07 -2.17 14.25
CA ARG A 112 -11.27 -0.75 13.91
C ARG A 112 -9.94 0.02 13.77
N HIS A 113 -8.93 -0.38 14.53
CA HIS A 113 -7.58 0.19 14.54
C HIS A 113 -6.81 0.01 13.23
N GLU A 114 -6.86 -1.16 12.56
CA GLU A 114 -6.15 -1.36 11.30
C GLU A 114 -6.76 -0.52 10.19
N VAL A 115 -8.08 -0.43 10.15
CA VAL A 115 -8.74 0.39 9.12
C VAL A 115 -8.55 1.88 9.38
N GLN A 116 -8.53 2.30 10.64
CA GLN A 116 -8.19 3.66 11.01
C GLN A 116 -6.74 4.00 10.62
N ASP A 117 -5.80 3.07 10.80
CA ASP A 117 -4.42 3.25 10.38
C ASP A 117 -4.29 3.30 8.86
N LEU A 118 -4.98 2.42 8.12
CA LEU A 118 -5.03 2.44 6.65
C LEU A 118 -5.60 3.76 6.14
N GLN A 119 -6.70 4.24 6.73
CA GLN A 119 -7.29 5.53 6.38
C GLN A 119 -6.32 6.68 6.66
N SER A 120 -5.68 6.67 7.83
CA SER A 120 -4.68 7.68 8.19
C SER A 120 -3.52 7.68 7.20
N LEU A 121 -2.96 6.50 6.89
CA LEU A 121 -1.88 6.34 5.93
C LEU A 121 -2.28 6.83 4.53
N ALA A 122 -3.44 6.41 4.04
CA ALA A 122 -3.95 6.79 2.73
C ALA A 122 -4.12 8.30 2.56
N LEU A 123 -4.70 8.99 3.55
CA LEU A 123 -4.86 10.43 3.53
C LEU A 123 -3.50 11.15 3.50
N HIS A 124 -2.51 10.62 4.22
CA HIS A 124 -1.17 11.19 4.26
C HIS A 124 -0.38 10.94 2.98
N GLU A 125 -0.51 9.76 2.37
CA GLU A 125 0.10 9.47 1.06
C GLU A 125 -0.39 10.46 0.00
N GLU A 126 -1.70 10.74 -0.01
CA GLU A 126 -2.28 11.68 -0.95
C GLU A 126 -1.91 13.13 -0.65
N ALA A 127 -1.88 13.53 0.63
CA ALA A 127 -1.41 14.86 1.00
C ALA A 127 0.06 15.08 0.63
N VAL A 128 0.92 14.08 0.82
CA VAL A 128 2.32 14.11 0.38
C VAL A 128 2.40 14.20 -1.14
N ARG A 129 1.57 13.47 -1.88
CA ARG A 129 1.53 13.54 -3.35
C ARG A 129 1.23 14.96 -3.82
N LEU A 130 0.22 15.60 -3.23
CA LEU A 130 -0.18 16.97 -3.56
C LEU A 130 0.90 17.99 -3.23
N VAL A 131 1.46 17.92 -2.02
CA VAL A 131 2.53 18.82 -1.55
C VAL A 131 3.81 18.68 -2.37
N ARG A 132 4.11 17.48 -2.89
CA ARG A 132 5.25 17.28 -3.80
C ARG A 132 5.01 17.84 -5.20
N SER A 133 3.76 17.93 -5.64
CA SER A 133 3.40 18.49 -6.95
C SER A 133 3.14 20.00 -6.93
N ASP A 134 2.81 20.57 -5.78
CA ASP A 134 2.44 21.98 -5.64
C ASP A 134 3.21 22.65 -4.48
N PRO A 135 4.20 23.51 -4.78
CA PRO A 135 4.95 24.25 -3.76
C PRO A 135 4.09 25.18 -2.90
N ALA A 136 2.95 25.67 -3.39
CA ALA A 136 2.07 26.53 -2.60
C ALA A 136 1.41 25.74 -1.45
N LEU A 137 1.04 24.49 -1.71
CA LEU A 137 0.52 23.56 -0.70
C LEU A 137 1.59 23.20 0.34
N LEU A 138 2.86 23.08 -0.07
CA LEU A 138 3.98 22.92 0.85
C LEU A 138 4.12 24.13 1.78
N GLN A 139 4.06 25.35 1.23
CA GLN A 139 4.16 26.58 2.00
C GLN A 139 3.00 26.69 3.00
N GLN A 140 1.77 26.42 2.57
CA GLN A 140 0.59 26.42 3.45
C GLN A 140 0.76 25.46 4.65
N ALA A 141 1.35 24.27 4.43
CA ALA A 141 1.66 23.33 5.50
C ALA A 141 2.68 23.90 6.49
N GLN A 142 3.73 24.56 5.98
CA GLN A 142 4.78 25.17 6.77
C GLN A 142 4.24 26.35 7.61
N ASP A 143 3.45 27.24 7.01
CA ASP A 143 2.84 28.38 7.71
C ASP A 143 1.89 27.92 8.82
N THR A 144 1.16 26.82 8.57
CA THR A 144 0.30 26.21 9.59
C THR A 144 1.11 25.66 10.76
N LEU A 145 2.23 25.00 10.45
CA LEU A 145 3.13 24.46 11.46
C LEU A 145 3.82 25.57 12.28
N GLU A 146 4.24 26.65 11.64
CA GLU A 146 4.87 27.80 12.31
C GLU A 146 3.89 28.49 13.26
N ARG A 147 2.63 28.67 12.85
CA ARG A 147 1.56 29.16 13.73
C ARG A 147 1.39 28.28 14.96
N TRP A 148 1.37 26.95 14.82
CA TRP A 148 1.26 26.04 15.97
C TRP A 148 2.47 26.11 16.90
N LEU A 149 3.69 26.17 16.35
CA LEU A 149 4.92 26.33 17.12
C LEU A 149 4.95 27.65 17.92
N SER A 150 4.39 28.73 17.35
CA SER A 150 4.28 30.03 18.02
C SER A 150 3.25 30.05 19.17
N GLN A 151 2.25 29.16 19.15
CA GLN A 151 1.18 29.10 20.16
C GLN A 151 1.55 28.28 21.42
N GLY A 152 2.67 27.54 21.39
CA GLY A 152 3.36 27.12 22.62
C GLY A 152 2.80 25.91 23.37
N ASP A 153 2.22 24.91 22.69
CA ASP A 153 1.73 23.70 23.38
C ASP A 153 2.88 22.69 23.62
N SER A 154 3.33 22.59 24.88
CA SER A 154 4.56 21.89 25.28
C SER A 154 4.58 20.39 24.92
N HIS A 155 3.43 19.73 24.93
CA HIS A 155 3.34 18.26 24.75
C HIS A 155 3.58 17.82 23.29
N SER A 156 3.16 18.62 22.31
CA SER A 156 3.25 18.29 20.88
C SER A 156 4.43 18.96 20.16
N ALA A 157 5.14 19.87 20.84
CA ALA A 157 6.28 20.61 20.28
C ALA A 157 7.37 19.70 19.67
N SER A 158 7.63 18.54 20.27
CA SER A 158 8.62 17.58 19.74
C SER A 158 8.21 16.96 18.41
N LEU A 159 6.90 16.72 18.21
CA LEU A 159 6.33 16.20 16.97
C LEU A 159 6.31 17.28 15.89
N TRP A 160 6.00 18.53 16.26
CA TRP A 160 6.00 19.66 15.33
C TRP A 160 7.40 19.99 14.79
N ARG A 161 8.44 19.95 15.64
CA ARG A 161 9.83 20.10 15.16
C ARG A 161 10.24 18.98 14.21
N GLN A 162 9.77 17.76 14.45
CA GLN A 162 9.98 16.65 13.50
C GLN A 162 9.24 16.88 12.19
N TRP A 163 8.03 17.41 12.22
CA TRP A 163 7.32 17.82 11.02
C TRP A 163 8.04 18.93 10.25
N GLN A 164 8.69 19.86 10.94
CA GLN A 164 9.50 20.90 10.30
C GLN A 164 10.64 20.28 9.49
N ASP A 165 11.37 19.33 10.07
CA ASP A 165 12.40 18.54 9.36
C ASP A 165 11.82 17.75 8.18
N VAL A 166 10.63 17.16 8.33
CA VAL A 166 9.95 16.44 7.23
C VAL A 166 9.63 17.36 6.07
N LEU A 167 9.02 18.52 6.34
CA LEU A 167 8.61 19.48 5.32
C LEU A 167 9.81 20.16 4.65
N GLN A 168 10.87 20.48 5.39
CA GLN A 168 12.06 21.15 4.87
C GLN A 168 12.96 20.19 4.07
N ASN A 169 13.20 18.99 4.59
CA ASN A 169 14.14 18.04 4.00
C ASN A 169 13.47 16.94 3.16
N GLY A 170 12.15 17.00 2.97
CA GLY A 170 11.40 16.04 2.16
C GLY A 170 11.44 14.61 2.71
N ARG A 171 11.53 14.44 4.04
CA ARG A 171 11.68 13.13 4.70
C ARG A 171 10.36 12.36 4.82
N TRP A 172 9.53 12.36 3.78
CA TRP A 172 8.18 11.78 3.78
C TRP A 172 8.10 10.32 4.22
N ARG A 173 9.19 9.56 4.04
CA ARG A 173 9.26 8.15 4.47
C ARG A 173 9.03 7.97 5.98
N THR A 174 9.36 8.97 6.80
CA THR A 174 9.21 8.90 8.27
C THR A 174 7.75 8.97 8.71
N ILE A 175 6.88 9.63 7.94
CA ILE A 175 5.44 9.75 8.22
C ILE A 175 4.62 8.65 7.55
N LEU A 176 5.11 8.08 6.44
CA LEU A 176 4.44 7.00 5.69
C LEU A 176 4.79 5.60 6.21
N ALA A 177 5.70 5.49 7.18
CA ALA A 177 6.06 4.21 7.77
C ALA A 177 4.93 3.61 8.64
N ARG A 178 4.89 2.28 8.74
CA ARG A 178 4.01 1.52 9.67
C ARG A 178 4.69 1.32 11.03
N THR A 179 5.16 2.41 11.63
CA THR A 179 5.74 2.42 12.98
C THR A 179 4.86 3.24 13.91
N ARG A 180 4.90 2.93 15.22
CA ARG A 180 4.21 3.72 16.24
C ARG A 180 4.58 5.21 16.16
N ARG A 181 5.86 5.51 15.91
CA ARG A 181 6.34 6.89 15.77
C ARG A 181 5.73 7.61 14.57
N ALA A 182 5.65 6.94 13.43
CA ALA A 182 5.00 7.49 12.24
C ALA A 182 3.51 7.74 12.47
N GLN A 183 2.84 6.83 13.19
CA GLN A 183 1.44 7.00 13.59
C GLN A 183 1.26 8.24 14.49
N GLU A 184 2.12 8.43 15.50
CA GLU A 184 2.14 9.64 16.34
C GLU A 184 2.31 10.92 15.52
N LEU A 185 3.23 10.91 14.54
CA LEU A 185 3.40 12.04 13.62
C LEU A 185 2.15 12.31 12.78
N ARG A 186 1.49 11.26 12.26
CA ARG A 186 0.24 11.39 11.50
C ARG A 186 -0.93 11.93 12.33
N GLN A 187 -0.96 11.71 13.66
CA GLN A 187 -1.98 12.28 14.55
C GLN A 187 -1.81 13.79 14.72
N ALA A 188 -0.58 14.31 14.66
CA ALA A 188 -0.26 15.73 14.85
C ALA A 188 0.17 16.38 13.52
N SER A 189 -0.54 16.09 12.43
CA SER A 189 -0.12 16.42 11.06
C SER A 189 -0.63 17.78 10.57
N PRO A 190 0.27 18.68 10.11
CA PRO A 190 -0.12 19.95 9.49
C PRO A 190 -0.72 19.78 8.09
N LEU A 191 -0.51 18.60 7.47
CA LEU A 191 -1.00 18.27 6.13
C LEU A 191 -2.53 18.13 6.05
N THR A 192 -3.21 18.00 7.19
CA THR A 192 -4.67 17.95 7.27
C THR A 192 -5.34 19.20 6.69
N SER A 193 -4.69 20.35 6.79
CA SER A 193 -5.15 21.64 6.26
C SER A 193 -5.01 21.79 4.75
N VAL A 194 -4.16 20.96 4.13
CA VAL A 194 -3.74 21.08 2.74
C VAL A 194 -4.55 20.19 1.80
N LEU A 195 -5.13 19.10 2.35
CA LEU A 195 -5.88 18.12 1.57
C LEU A 195 -7.27 18.69 1.18
N PRO A 196 -7.60 18.83 -0.12
CA PRO A 196 -8.91 19.28 -0.56
C PRO A 196 -10.03 18.32 -0.11
N GLU A 197 -11.21 18.88 0.21
CA GLU A 197 -12.34 18.10 0.72
C GLU A 197 -12.77 16.98 -0.24
N GLN A 198 -12.78 17.24 -1.55
CA GLN A 198 -13.12 16.23 -2.55
C GLN A 198 -12.19 15.02 -2.52
N VAL A 199 -10.89 15.26 -2.36
CA VAL A 199 -9.88 14.20 -2.31
C VAL A 199 -10.01 13.39 -1.02
N ARG A 200 -10.25 14.06 0.11
CA ARG A 200 -10.56 13.41 1.38
C ARG A 200 -11.76 12.47 1.25
N GLN A 201 -12.87 12.95 0.69
CA GLN A 201 -14.08 12.15 0.49
C GLN A 201 -13.85 10.93 -0.41
N GLN A 202 -13.06 11.07 -1.48
CA GLN A 202 -12.68 9.96 -2.35
C GLN A 202 -11.89 8.87 -1.60
N VAL A 203 -10.90 9.25 -0.80
CA VAL A 203 -10.13 8.31 0.02
C VAL A 203 -11.04 7.60 1.03
N LEU A 204 -11.91 8.33 1.71
CA LEU A 204 -12.86 7.76 2.68
C LEU A 204 -13.84 6.77 2.03
N ALA A 205 -14.34 7.08 0.83
CA ALA A 205 -15.20 6.18 0.07
C ALA A 205 -14.49 4.87 -0.26
N GLN A 206 -13.25 4.94 -0.77
CA GLN A 206 -12.45 3.74 -1.10
C GLN A 206 -12.11 2.89 0.13
N VAL A 207 -11.85 3.51 1.29
CA VAL A 207 -11.69 2.79 2.57
C VAL A 207 -13.00 2.09 2.95
N GLY A 208 -14.14 2.77 2.77
CA GLY A 208 -15.47 2.19 2.98
C GLY A 208 -15.73 0.96 2.11
N ASP A 209 -15.33 0.99 0.85
CA ASP A 209 -15.43 -0.15 -0.07
C ASP A 209 -14.56 -1.32 0.39
N LEU A 210 -13.31 -1.07 0.80
CA LEU A 210 -12.42 -2.10 1.34
C LEU A 210 -12.95 -2.71 2.65
N LYS A 211 -13.63 -1.93 3.51
CA LYS A 211 -14.32 -2.46 4.70
C LYS A 211 -15.43 -3.43 4.34
N ARG A 212 -16.22 -3.12 3.31
CA ARG A 212 -17.28 -4.01 2.80
C ARG A 212 -16.71 -5.25 2.11
N GLY A 213 -15.47 -5.13 1.63
CA GLY A 213 -14.72 -6.17 0.93
C GLY A 213 -14.82 -5.96 -0.57
N VAL A 214 -13.67 -6.00 -1.24
CA VAL A 214 -13.57 -5.85 -2.69
C VAL A 214 -13.27 -7.23 -3.29
N ALA A 215 -14.14 -7.70 -4.18
CA ALA A 215 -13.94 -8.95 -4.91
C ALA A 215 -13.03 -8.73 -6.12
N LEU A 216 -11.99 -9.55 -6.25
CA LEU A 216 -11.09 -9.59 -7.40
C LEU A 216 -11.25 -10.92 -8.14
N GLY A 217 -11.52 -10.86 -9.44
CA GLY A 217 -11.65 -12.03 -10.32
C GLY A 217 -12.42 -11.70 -11.60
N ASP A 218 -12.28 -12.53 -12.64
CA ASP A 218 -13.07 -12.41 -13.86
C ASP A 218 -14.54 -12.65 -13.52
N THR A 219 -15.39 -11.63 -13.63
CA THR A 219 -16.84 -11.82 -13.62
C THR A 219 -17.16 -12.53 -14.92
N GLY A 220 -17.07 -13.86 -14.91
CA GLY A 220 -17.45 -14.68 -16.05
C GLY A 220 -18.76 -14.12 -16.60
N ARG A 221 -18.71 -13.65 -17.85
CA ARG A 221 -19.89 -13.25 -18.62
C ARG A 221 -20.97 -14.26 -18.29
N ALA A 222 -22.04 -13.81 -17.63
CA ALA A 222 -23.17 -14.65 -17.33
C ALA A 222 -23.55 -15.34 -18.63
N TYR A 223 -23.46 -16.67 -18.62
CA TYR A 223 -23.95 -17.51 -19.70
C TYR A 223 -25.46 -17.24 -19.79
N GLU A 224 -25.87 -16.40 -20.74
CA GLU A 224 -27.26 -16.38 -21.20
C GLU A 224 -27.45 -17.65 -22.03
N PRO A 225 -28.28 -18.61 -21.58
CA PRO A 225 -28.65 -19.71 -22.46
C PRO A 225 -29.43 -19.08 -23.62
N ARG A 226 -28.86 -19.17 -24.84
CA ARG A 226 -29.67 -18.91 -26.04
C ARG A 226 -30.82 -19.91 -26.01
N GLY A 227 -32.03 -19.38 -25.87
CA GLY A 227 -33.27 -20.15 -25.94
C GLY A 227 -33.32 -20.95 -27.24
N SER A 228 -33.81 -22.17 -27.10
CA SER A 228 -34.11 -23.12 -28.17
C SER A 228 -35.12 -22.59 -29.18
#